data_AF-A0AA87URH9-F1
#
_entry.id   AF-A0AA87URH9-F1
#
_cell.length_a   1.000
_cell.length_b   1.000
_cell.length_c   1.000
_cell.angle_alpha   90.00
_cell.angle_beta   90.00
_cell.angle_gamma   90.00
#
_symmetry.space_group_name_H-M   'P 1'
#
loop_
_entity.id
_entity.type
_entity.pdbx_description
1 polymer ?
#
loop_
_entity_poly.entity_id
_entity_poly.type
_entity_poly.pdbx_seq_one_letter_code
_entity_poly.pdbx_strand_id
1 'polypeptide(L)'
;MTRPERATPTSTVQAAPDPDTGSGDTTSSTATASDTTRLRRRVQRERTTLQRAADRVVGDESVVQTWAAAAVDWVRRRVWPLLEPITGFGWAVLIGTLVALVLGLVLGWKELIVIGIVGALLLAAAIAFIIGRNRYRIELDLAYTRVVVGERALGRIEIHSAAQKPLLPATIEVPVGKALASFHLPRMKPGDVHEDVFAIPTSRRTILQVGPVRSVRGDPVGLLRRQVKWTDPVELYVHPKTVQLDETAPGLIRDLEGITTRDLTNSDIAFHALRDYVAGDDRRYIHWKSSARTGTLMVRQFEQTRRSVLALGLSTSPDDYADPAEFETAISILGSLGLQAVRDEMDVVVQTSRQTLPATTGKRLLDALSGVEWSPRHDRFLDLSATIAQQHAGASVIMLHAGAAVEPALVRRARTLLPAQARVIAFTVVKDAKPRLQPIGDVSLATIGSVSDLPRVMRGVALQ
;
A
#
# COMPACT_ATOMS: atom_id res chain seq x y z
N MET A 1 -53.41 15.60 43.50
CA MET A 1 -54.40 16.66 43.23
C MET A 1 -55.24 16.20 42.03
N THR A 2 -56.55 16.48 42.03
CA THR A 2 -57.48 16.38 40.87
C THR A 2 -57.59 15.07 40.05
N ARG A 3 -58.63 14.27 40.38
CA ARG A 3 -59.65 13.74 39.44
C ARG A 3 -60.40 14.94 38.77
N PRO A 4 -61.35 14.82 37.81
CA PRO A 4 -61.95 13.65 37.15
C PRO A 4 -62.15 13.87 35.60
N GLU A 5 -63.09 13.34 34.80
CA GLU A 5 -64.09 12.24 34.85
C GLU A 5 -64.44 11.76 33.41
N ARG A 6 -64.95 10.53 33.28
CA ARG A 6 -66.10 10.06 32.42
C ARG A 6 -66.49 10.81 31.12
N ALA A 7 -66.51 10.09 29.98
CA ALA A 7 -67.55 10.19 28.94
C ALA A 7 -67.63 8.95 28.00
N THR A 8 -68.72 8.20 28.06
CA THR A 8 -69.24 7.37 26.94
C THR A 8 -70.08 8.26 26.02
N PRO A 9 -70.30 7.94 24.72
CA PRO A 9 -71.50 7.14 24.40
C PRO A 9 -71.43 6.21 23.16
N THR A 10 -72.33 5.21 23.17
CA THR A 10 -73.24 4.78 22.08
C THR A 10 -72.71 4.90 20.64
N SER A 11 -72.56 3.82 19.87
CA SER A 11 -73.68 3.28 19.06
C SER A 11 -73.22 2.10 18.17
N THR A 12 -74.03 1.21 17.55
CA THR A 12 -75.28 0.45 17.85
C THR A 12 -75.48 -0.56 16.69
N VAL A 13 -76.26 -1.65 16.86
CA VAL A 13 -77.18 -2.31 15.89
C VAL A 13 -77.16 -3.85 15.97
N GLN A 14 -78.34 -4.43 16.30
CA GLN A 14 -78.96 -5.73 15.91
C GLN A 14 -78.14 -7.04 15.83
N ALA A 15 -78.69 -8.22 16.15
CA ALA A 15 -79.94 -8.61 16.82
C ALA A 15 -79.88 -10.09 17.26
N ALA A 16 -80.75 -10.47 18.20
CA ALA A 16 -81.13 -11.85 18.53
C ALA A 16 -82.20 -12.37 17.51
N PRO A 17 -82.75 -13.62 17.54
CA PRO A 17 -82.89 -14.51 18.71
C PRO A 17 -82.76 -16.04 18.43
N ASP A 18 -83.26 -16.81 19.41
CA ASP A 18 -83.27 -18.27 19.61
C ASP A 18 -83.89 -19.17 18.51
N PRO A 19 -83.59 -20.48 18.54
CA PRO A 19 -84.19 -21.50 17.68
C PRO A 19 -85.44 -22.16 18.30
N ASP A 20 -86.32 -22.77 17.48
CA ASP A 20 -86.97 -24.01 17.90
C ASP A 20 -87.57 -24.91 16.80
N THR A 21 -87.56 -26.21 17.09
CA THR A 21 -88.35 -27.34 16.51
C THR A 21 -88.25 -27.71 15.01
N GLY A 22 -88.04 -29.02 14.75
CA GLY A 22 -88.08 -29.61 13.40
C GLY A 22 -87.53 -31.03 13.28
N SER A 23 -88.25 -32.00 13.87
CA SER A 23 -88.34 -33.43 13.52
C SER A 23 -87.52 -33.99 12.34
N GLY A 24 -86.78 -35.07 12.55
CA GLY A 24 -86.13 -35.82 11.47
C GLY A 24 -85.47 -37.13 11.91
N ASP A 25 -86.01 -38.23 11.39
CA ASP A 25 -86.01 -39.61 11.88
C ASP A 25 -84.73 -40.48 11.62
N THR A 26 -84.67 -41.63 12.31
CA THR A 26 -84.07 -42.94 11.98
C THR A 26 -82.57 -43.12 11.55
N THR A 27 -81.83 -43.82 12.44
CA THR A 27 -80.89 -44.95 12.18
C THR A 27 -79.82 -44.89 11.07
N SER A 28 -78.55 -44.98 11.47
CA SER A 28 -77.58 -46.07 11.14
C SER A 28 -76.10 -45.62 11.25
N SER A 29 -75.65 -45.35 12.48
CA SER A 29 -74.26 -44.94 12.76
C SER A 29 -73.44 -46.07 13.40
N THR A 30 -72.50 -46.67 12.66
CA THR A 30 -71.39 -47.45 13.28
C THR A 30 -70.12 -47.64 12.42
N ALA A 31 -70.09 -47.25 11.14
CA ALA A 31 -68.93 -47.50 10.26
C ALA A 31 -68.00 -46.30 10.00
N THR A 32 -68.49 -45.06 10.08
CA THR A 32 -67.84 -43.89 9.44
C THR A 32 -66.84 -43.12 10.32
N ALA A 33 -66.78 -43.38 11.63
CA ALA A 33 -65.94 -42.63 12.58
C ALA A 33 -64.46 -43.02 12.54
N SER A 34 -64.14 -44.26 12.14
CA SER A 34 -62.79 -44.79 12.09
C SER A 34 -62.00 -44.27 10.88
N ASP A 35 -62.61 -44.24 9.69
CA ASP A 35 -61.94 -43.79 8.45
C ASP A 35 -61.76 -42.28 8.36
N THR A 36 -62.73 -41.49 8.83
CA THR A 36 -62.58 -40.02 8.93
C THR A 36 -61.39 -39.63 9.81
N THR A 37 -61.13 -40.39 10.87
CA THR A 37 -59.98 -40.21 11.76
C THR A 37 -58.64 -40.60 11.09
N ARG A 38 -58.64 -41.68 10.28
CA ARG A 38 -57.46 -42.11 9.50
C ARG A 38 -57.12 -41.12 8.38
N LEU A 39 -58.13 -40.65 7.64
CA LEU A 39 -57.99 -39.63 6.58
C LEU A 39 -57.48 -38.30 7.16
N ARG A 40 -58.03 -37.82 8.28
CA ARG A 40 -57.52 -36.63 8.97
C ARG A 40 -56.04 -36.79 9.35
N ARG A 41 -55.63 -37.93 9.93
CA ARG A 41 -54.21 -38.19 10.27
C ARG A 41 -53.29 -38.25 9.04
N ARG A 42 -53.78 -38.73 7.89
CA ARG A 42 -53.01 -38.77 6.64
C ARG A 42 -52.82 -37.37 6.05
N VAL A 43 -53.89 -36.58 5.93
CA VAL A 43 -53.83 -35.18 5.48
C VAL A 43 -53.01 -34.30 6.41
N GLN A 44 -53.06 -34.53 7.73
CA GLN A 44 -52.20 -33.82 8.71
C GLN A 44 -50.71 -34.18 8.53
N ARG A 45 -50.38 -35.44 8.21
CA ARG A 45 -49.01 -35.87 7.90
C ARG A 45 -48.51 -35.29 6.58
N GLU A 46 -49.34 -35.28 5.53
CA GLU A 46 -48.98 -34.67 4.24
C GLU A 46 -48.79 -33.15 4.34
N ARG A 47 -49.68 -32.44 5.06
CA ARG A 47 -49.49 -31.01 5.36
C ARG A 47 -48.21 -30.74 6.15
N THR A 48 -47.89 -31.54 7.17
CA THR A 48 -46.66 -31.32 7.96
C THR A 48 -45.39 -31.72 7.21
N THR A 49 -45.44 -32.65 6.25
CA THR A 49 -44.29 -32.90 5.34
C THR A 49 -44.13 -31.80 4.30
N LEU A 50 -45.23 -31.24 3.75
CA LEU A 50 -45.18 -30.11 2.82
C LEU A 50 -44.73 -28.82 3.50
N GLN A 51 -45.17 -28.55 4.73
CA GLN A 51 -44.67 -27.41 5.53
C GLN A 51 -43.18 -27.56 5.82
N ARG A 52 -42.70 -28.73 6.27
CA ARG A 52 -41.25 -28.97 6.47
C ARG A 52 -40.43 -28.92 5.18
N ALA A 53 -41.04 -29.19 4.02
CA ALA A 53 -40.40 -29.01 2.73
C ALA A 53 -40.35 -27.52 2.32
N ALA A 54 -41.42 -26.76 2.57
CA ALA A 54 -41.46 -25.32 2.36
C ALA A 54 -40.47 -24.59 3.29
N ASP A 55 -40.42 -24.93 4.58
CA ASP A 55 -39.49 -24.35 5.56
C ASP A 55 -38.02 -24.62 5.18
N ARG A 56 -37.72 -25.76 4.53
CA ARG A 56 -36.38 -26.05 3.97
C ARG A 56 -36.01 -25.23 2.73
N VAL A 57 -37.00 -24.69 2.00
CA VAL A 57 -36.77 -23.87 0.80
C VAL A 57 -36.79 -22.37 1.15
N VAL A 58 -37.55 -21.98 2.17
CA VAL A 58 -37.70 -20.59 2.63
C VAL A 58 -36.70 -20.22 3.72
N GLY A 59 -36.25 -21.17 4.54
CA GLY A 59 -35.39 -20.92 5.70
C GLY A 59 -33.88 -20.93 5.43
N ASP A 60 -33.43 -21.16 4.19
CA ASP A 60 -32.01 -21.25 3.87
C ASP A 60 -31.46 -19.95 3.26
N GLU A 61 -31.16 -18.98 4.14
CA GLU A 61 -30.44 -17.76 3.75
C GLU A 61 -29.12 -18.06 3.02
N SER A 62 -28.49 -19.21 3.29
CA SER A 62 -27.26 -19.60 2.60
C SER A 62 -27.51 -20.01 1.15
N VAL A 63 -28.69 -20.55 0.81
CA VAL A 63 -29.10 -20.80 -0.59
C VAL A 63 -29.36 -19.47 -1.30
N VAL A 64 -30.10 -18.55 -0.70
CA VAL A 64 -30.33 -17.22 -1.31
C VAL A 64 -29.01 -16.47 -1.48
N GLN A 65 -28.11 -16.51 -0.49
CA GLN A 65 -26.78 -15.89 -0.57
C GLN A 65 -25.84 -16.60 -1.56
N THR A 66 -25.86 -17.93 -1.69
CA THR A 66 -25.02 -18.64 -2.67
C THR A 66 -25.54 -18.48 -4.10
N TRP A 67 -26.86 -18.46 -4.32
CA TRP A 67 -27.42 -18.11 -5.63
C TRP A 67 -27.22 -16.64 -5.97
N ALA A 68 -27.34 -15.72 -5.01
CA ALA A 68 -27.01 -14.31 -5.21
C ALA A 68 -25.50 -14.11 -5.48
N ALA A 69 -24.62 -14.77 -4.72
CA ALA A 69 -23.19 -14.73 -4.96
C ALA A 69 -22.83 -15.35 -6.30
N ALA A 70 -23.41 -16.50 -6.68
CA ALA A 70 -23.19 -17.14 -7.97
C ALA A 70 -23.75 -16.31 -9.14
N ALA A 71 -24.91 -15.65 -8.96
CA ALA A 71 -25.48 -14.72 -9.94
C ALA A 71 -24.63 -13.46 -10.08
N VAL A 72 -24.15 -12.88 -8.98
CA VAL A 72 -23.20 -11.76 -8.98
C VAL A 72 -21.88 -12.16 -9.63
N ASP A 73 -21.35 -13.35 -9.36
CA ASP A 73 -20.14 -13.89 -9.99
C ASP A 73 -20.35 -14.25 -11.46
N TRP A 74 -21.57 -14.64 -11.87
CA TRP A 74 -21.94 -14.92 -13.26
C TRP A 74 -22.10 -13.61 -14.05
N VAL A 75 -22.79 -12.62 -13.49
CA VAL A 75 -22.86 -11.24 -14.02
C VAL A 75 -21.46 -10.63 -14.08
N ARG A 76 -20.64 -10.76 -13.03
CA ARG A 76 -19.25 -10.26 -13.00
C ARG A 76 -18.35 -10.95 -14.03
N ARG A 77 -18.54 -12.25 -14.31
CA ARG A 77 -17.72 -12.97 -15.30
C ARG A 77 -18.25 -12.89 -16.74
N ARG A 78 -19.55 -12.67 -16.95
CA ARG A 78 -20.19 -12.74 -18.27
C ARG A 78 -20.67 -11.39 -18.80
N VAL A 79 -21.14 -10.51 -17.92
CA VAL A 79 -21.76 -9.22 -18.26
C VAL A 79 -20.80 -8.05 -18.01
N TRP A 80 -20.00 -8.07 -16.95
CA TRP A 80 -18.99 -7.01 -16.70
C TRP A 80 -18.04 -6.74 -17.87
N PRO A 81 -17.49 -7.75 -18.59
CA PRO A 81 -16.63 -7.49 -19.76
C PRO A 81 -17.36 -6.87 -20.96
N LEU A 82 -18.71 -6.89 -20.94
CA LEU A 82 -19.57 -6.27 -21.95
C LEU A 82 -20.00 -4.85 -21.54
N LEU A 83 -19.96 -4.53 -20.23
CA LEU A 83 -20.29 -3.20 -19.68
C LEU A 83 -19.06 -2.31 -19.47
N GLU A 84 -17.88 -2.90 -19.25
CA GLU A 84 -16.58 -2.19 -19.13
C GLU A 84 -16.33 -1.17 -20.26
N PRO A 85 -16.71 -1.41 -21.54
CA PRO A 85 -16.53 -0.43 -22.60
C PRO A 85 -17.51 0.76 -22.57
N ILE A 86 -18.61 0.74 -21.81
CA ILE A 86 -19.67 1.76 -21.91
C ILE A 86 -19.26 3.05 -21.17
N THR A 87 -19.20 4.18 -21.88
CA THR A 87 -18.89 5.48 -21.26
C THR A 87 -20.07 6.02 -20.46
N GLY A 88 -19.85 7.03 -19.61
CA GLY A 88 -20.96 7.70 -18.92
C GLY A 88 -22.01 8.30 -19.88
N PHE A 89 -21.58 8.75 -21.06
CA PHE A 89 -22.46 9.19 -22.14
C PHE A 89 -23.17 8.01 -22.81
N GLY A 90 -22.47 6.89 -23.04
CA GLY A 90 -23.07 5.63 -23.50
C GLY A 90 -24.20 5.13 -22.61
N TRP A 91 -24.04 5.22 -21.29
CA TRP A 91 -25.10 4.90 -20.32
C TRP A 91 -26.30 5.83 -20.42
N ALA A 92 -26.08 7.14 -20.53
CA ALA A 92 -27.16 8.11 -20.73
C ALA A 92 -27.95 7.85 -22.02
N VAL A 93 -27.25 7.56 -23.12
CA VAL A 93 -27.88 7.20 -24.41
C VAL A 93 -28.59 5.86 -24.35
N LEU A 94 -28.03 4.85 -23.67
CA LEU A 94 -28.66 3.54 -23.49
C LEU A 94 -29.97 3.63 -22.66
N ILE A 95 -29.94 4.36 -21.55
CA ILE A 95 -31.12 4.59 -20.70
C ILE A 95 -32.16 5.42 -21.46
N GLY A 96 -31.75 6.52 -22.11
CA GLY A 96 -32.64 7.36 -22.92
C GLY A 96 -33.30 6.59 -24.06
N THR A 97 -32.54 5.73 -24.74
CA THR A 97 -33.05 4.82 -25.79
C THR A 97 -34.11 3.87 -25.24
N LEU A 98 -33.84 3.22 -24.10
CA LEU A 98 -34.77 2.28 -23.49
C LEU A 98 -36.05 2.98 -23.01
N VAL A 99 -35.92 4.12 -22.34
CA VAL A 99 -37.06 4.91 -21.85
C VAL A 99 -37.92 5.44 -23.01
N ALA A 100 -37.29 5.94 -24.09
CA ALA A 100 -38.01 6.42 -25.27
C ALA A 100 -38.77 5.28 -25.98
N LEU A 101 -38.18 4.09 -26.13
CA LEU A 101 -38.87 2.92 -26.68
C LEU A 101 -40.05 2.50 -25.80
N VAL A 102 -39.85 2.36 -24.47
CA VAL A 102 -40.91 1.90 -23.56
C VAL A 102 -42.06 2.91 -23.49
N LEU A 103 -41.77 4.20 -23.27
CA LEU A 103 -42.82 5.23 -23.22
C LEU A 103 -43.49 5.43 -24.57
N GLY A 104 -42.75 5.38 -25.68
CA GLY A 104 -43.32 5.47 -27.02
C GLY A 104 -44.28 4.32 -27.33
N LEU A 105 -43.96 3.09 -26.93
CA LEU A 105 -44.83 1.92 -27.09
C LEU A 105 -46.05 1.94 -26.16
N VAL A 106 -45.89 2.38 -24.91
CA VAL A 106 -46.99 2.42 -23.92
C VAL A 106 -47.96 3.58 -24.20
N LEU A 107 -47.46 4.75 -24.61
CA LEU A 107 -48.26 5.95 -24.89
C LEU A 107 -48.72 6.03 -26.35
N GLY A 108 -48.19 5.19 -27.25
CA GLY A 108 -48.46 5.23 -28.69
C GLY A 108 -47.80 6.40 -29.44
N TRP A 109 -46.86 7.10 -28.82
CA TRP A 109 -46.22 8.31 -29.38
C TRP A 109 -45.12 7.92 -30.36
N LYS A 110 -45.35 8.19 -31.65
CA LYS A 110 -44.46 7.79 -32.76
C LYS A 110 -43.10 8.46 -32.67
N GLU A 111 -43.05 9.69 -32.18
CA GLU A 111 -41.87 10.53 -32.02
C GLU A 111 -40.88 9.88 -31.03
N LEU A 112 -41.37 9.38 -29.89
CA LEU A 112 -40.58 8.66 -28.91
C LEU A 112 -40.05 7.33 -29.45
N ILE A 113 -40.88 6.59 -30.22
CA ILE A 113 -40.45 5.36 -30.89
C ILE A 113 -39.30 5.63 -31.88
N VAL A 114 -39.40 6.69 -32.69
CA VAL A 114 -38.34 7.08 -33.64
C VAL A 114 -37.04 7.44 -32.92
N ILE A 115 -37.10 8.24 -31.85
CA ILE A 115 -35.92 8.57 -31.02
C ILE A 115 -35.27 7.28 -30.48
N GLY A 116 -36.09 6.35 -29.97
CA GLY A 116 -35.62 5.05 -29.51
C GLY A 116 -34.95 4.20 -30.59
N ILE A 117 -35.52 4.14 -31.80
CA ILE A 117 -34.91 3.40 -32.92
C ILE A 117 -33.58 4.04 -33.35
N VAL A 118 -33.50 5.37 -33.44
CA VAL A 118 -32.27 6.08 -33.77
C VAL A 118 -31.18 5.83 -32.72
N GLY A 119 -31.52 5.89 -31.43
CA GLY A 119 -30.59 5.57 -30.33
C GLY A 119 -30.08 4.12 -30.39
N ALA A 120 -30.97 3.16 -30.68
CA ALA A 120 -30.62 1.75 -30.83
C ALA A 120 -29.70 1.50 -32.04
N LEU A 121 -29.94 2.16 -33.18
CA LEU A 121 -29.07 2.09 -34.36
C LEU A 121 -27.68 2.70 -34.08
N LEU A 122 -27.62 3.80 -33.33
CA LEU A 122 -26.36 4.45 -32.95
C LEU A 122 -25.54 3.55 -32.01
N LEU A 123 -26.18 2.93 -31.02
CA LEU A 123 -25.56 1.91 -30.16
C LEU A 123 -25.06 0.70 -30.97
N ALA A 124 -25.85 0.19 -31.91
CA ALA A 124 -25.44 -0.93 -32.77
C ALA A 124 -24.22 -0.58 -33.64
N ALA A 125 -24.16 0.64 -34.20
CA ALA A 125 -23.01 1.13 -34.95
C ALA A 125 -21.75 1.26 -34.07
N ALA A 126 -21.87 1.80 -32.86
CA ALA A 126 -20.76 1.91 -31.90
C ALA A 126 -20.23 0.52 -31.49
N ILE A 127 -21.12 -0.45 -31.22
CA ILE A 127 -20.77 -1.84 -30.92
C ILE A 127 -20.00 -2.48 -32.09
N ALA A 128 -20.51 -2.34 -33.32
CA ALA A 128 -19.86 -2.86 -34.52
C ALA A 128 -18.47 -2.26 -34.73
N PHE A 129 -18.28 -0.98 -34.41
CA PHE A 129 -16.98 -0.30 -34.52
C PHE A 129 -15.92 -0.86 -33.56
N ILE A 130 -16.32 -1.47 -32.44
CA ILE A 130 -15.42 -1.88 -31.33
C ILE A 130 -15.16 -3.40 -31.27
N ILE A 131 -15.99 -4.22 -31.92
CA ILE A 131 -15.87 -5.69 -31.96
C ILE A 131 -14.62 -6.20 -32.72
N GLY A 132 -13.85 -5.32 -33.37
CA GLY A 132 -12.60 -5.64 -34.05
C GLY A 132 -11.59 -6.43 -33.20
N ARG A 133 -11.13 -7.59 -33.72
CA ARG A 133 -10.13 -8.46 -33.08
C ARG A 133 -8.71 -8.08 -33.52
N ASN A 134 -8.24 -6.91 -33.08
CA ASN A 134 -6.83 -6.55 -33.25
C ASN A 134 -5.97 -7.45 -32.36
N ARG A 135 -4.91 -8.05 -32.91
CA ARG A 135 -3.91 -8.81 -32.18
C ARG A 135 -2.58 -8.07 -32.32
N TYR A 136 -2.17 -7.38 -31.26
CA TYR A 136 -0.82 -6.84 -31.16
C TYR A 136 0.02 -7.82 -30.34
N ARG A 137 1.33 -7.85 -30.59
CA ARG A 137 2.33 -8.24 -29.59
C ARG A 137 3.09 -6.97 -29.28
N ILE A 138 3.03 -6.51 -28.03
CA ILE A 138 3.67 -5.28 -27.61
C ILE A 138 4.71 -5.63 -26.56
N GLU A 139 5.92 -5.12 -26.75
CA GLU A 139 7.03 -5.26 -25.82
C GLU A 139 7.38 -3.85 -25.30
N LEU A 140 7.41 -3.71 -23.98
CA LEU A 140 7.75 -2.48 -23.27
C LEU A 140 9.10 -2.70 -22.60
N ASP A 141 10.07 -1.88 -22.97
CA ASP A 141 11.46 -2.00 -22.55
C ASP A 141 11.94 -0.67 -21.96
N LEU A 142 12.73 -0.73 -20.89
CA LEU A 142 13.28 0.44 -20.21
C LEU A 142 14.80 0.31 -20.23
N ALA A 143 15.48 1.28 -20.83
CA ALA A 143 16.94 1.24 -20.98
C ALA A 143 17.67 1.01 -19.64
N TYR A 144 17.11 1.53 -18.55
CA TYR A 144 17.51 1.22 -17.18
C TYR A 144 16.27 1.16 -16.27
N THR A 145 16.25 0.22 -15.33
CA THR A 145 15.20 0.13 -14.27
C THR A 145 15.54 0.95 -13.02
N ARG A 146 16.73 1.57 -12.98
CA ARG A 146 17.25 2.43 -11.91
C ARG A 146 17.98 3.60 -12.54
N VAL A 147 17.67 4.81 -12.09
CA VAL A 147 18.24 6.08 -12.57
C VAL A 147 18.32 7.05 -11.39
N VAL A 148 19.23 8.01 -11.43
CA VAL A 148 19.31 9.08 -10.42
C VAL A 148 18.40 10.25 -10.80
N VAL A 149 17.88 10.99 -9.82
CA VAL A 149 17.10 12.22 -10.04
C VAL A 149 17.82 13.16 -11.03
N GLY A 150 17.11 13.57 -12.08
CA GLY A 150 17.62 14.44 -13.14
C GLY A 150 18.38 13.73 -14.28
N GLU A 151 18.63 12.42 -14.20
CA GLU A 151 19.14 11.65 -15.33
C GLU A 151 18.05 11.39 -16.37
N ARG A 152 18.45 11.20 -17.63
CA ARG A 152 17.52 10.97 -18.75
C ARG A 152 17.07 9.51 -18.79
N ALA A 153 15.94 9.20 -18.16
CA ALA A 153 15.28 7.91 -18.32
C ALA A 153 14.50 7.87 -19.65
N LEU A 154 14.71 6.80 -20.42
CA LEU A 154 14.02 6.54 -21.69
C LEU A 154 13.34 5.17 -21.65
N GLY A 155 12.07 5.13 -22.07
CA GLY A 155 11.33 3.91 -22.37
C GLY A 155 11.22 3.72 -23.88
N ARG A 156 11.26 2.45 -24.33
CA ARG A 156 11.09 2.01 -25.70
C ARG A 156 9.85 1.13 -25.77
N ILE A 157 9.00 1.36 -26.76
CA ILE A 157 7.81 0.54 -27.02
C ILE A 157 7.90 -0.02 -28.44
N GLU A 158 7.87 -1.34 -28.55
CA GLU A 158 7.93 -2.07 -29.81
C GLU A 158 6.62 -2.83 -30.03
N ILE A 159 5.96 -2.57 -31.15
CA ILE A 159 4.59 -3.04 -31.45
C ILE A 159 4.62 -3.84 -32.74
N HIS A 160 4.37 -5.14 -32.63
CA HIS A 160 4.29 -6.05 -33.76
C HIS A 160 2.84 -6.36 -34.12
N SER A 161 2.54 -6.37 -35.42
CA SER A 161 1.26 -6.80 -35.97
C SER A 161 1.15 -8.33 -35.97
N ALA A 162 0.43 -8.88 -34.98
CA ALA A 162 0.17 -10.32 -34.84
C ALA A 162 -1.15 -10.76 -35.51
N ALA A 163 -1.65 -9.99 -36.49
CA ALA A 163 -2.90 -10.23 -37.20
C ALA A 163 -2.68 -10.63 -38.65
N GLN A 164 -3.51 -11.54 -39.17
CA GLN A 164 -3.49 -11.96 -40.58
C GLN A 164 -4.11 -10.94 -41.55
N LYS A 165 -4.72 -9.86 -41.04
CA LYS A 165 -5.34 -8.78 -41.82
C LYS A 165 -4.74 -7.44 -41.38
N PRO A 166 -4.68 -6.43 -42.28
CA PRO A 166 -4.21 -5.09 -41.90
C PRO A 166 -5.02 -4.52 -40.72
N LEU A 167 -4.30 -3.94 -39.77
CA LEU A 167 -4.86 -3.28 -38.60
C LEU A 167 -5.12 -1.81 -38.92
N LEU A 168 -6.30 -1.32 -38.54
CA LEU A 168 -6.64 0.10 -38.64
C LEU A 168 -5.81 0.93 -37.66
N PRO A 169 -5.62 2.24 -37.92
CA PRO A 169 -4.99 3.16 -36.96
C PRO A 169 -5.63 3.06 -35.57
N ALA A 170 -4.80 3.16 -34.54
CA ALA A 170 -5.21 3.03 -33.14
C ALA A 170 -4.29 3.86 -32.24
N THR A 171 -4.77 4.21 -31.04
CA THR A 171 -3.94 4.90 -30.04
C THR A 171 -3.46 3.89 -29.00
N ILE A 172 -2.17 3.90 -28.73
CA ILE A 172 -1.54 3.16 -27.63
C ILE A 172 -1.23 4.14 -26.51
N GLU A 173 -1.71 3.83 -25.31
CA GLU A 173 -1.52 4.61 -24.09
C GLU A 173 -0.56 3.85 -23.15
N VAL A 174 0.49 4.52 -22.69
CA VAL A 174 1.46 4.02 -21.71
C VAL A 174 1.44 4.98 -20.51
N PRO A 175 0.86 4.57 -19.36
CA PRO A 175 0.96 5.34 -18.13
C PRO A 175 2.41 5.46 -17.66
N VAL A 176 2.81 6.63 -17.17
CA VAL A 176 4.15 6.91 -16.64
C VAL A 176 3.96 7.68 -15.32
N GLY A 177 3.73 6.92 -14.24
CA GLY A 177 3.28 7.49 -12.96
C GLY A 177 1.96 8.26 -13.10
N LYS A 178 2.01 9.60 -13.04
CA LYS A 178 0.86 10.49 -13.21
C LYS A 178 0.67 10.99 -14.65
N ALA A 179 1.67 10.83 -15.52
CA ALA A 179 1.61 11.21 -16.93
C ALA A 179 1.08 10.05 -17.79
N LEU A 180 0.62 10.37 -19.00
CA LEU A 180 0.17 9.40 -20.00
C LEU A 180 0.89 9.69 -21.32
N ALA A 181 1.71 8.76 -21.78
CA ALA A 181 2.31 8.82 -23.10
C ALA A 181 1.34 8.17 -24.12
N SER A 182 1.03 8.87 -25.20
CA SER A 182 0.05 8.45 -26.20
C SER A 182 0.67 8.40 -27.60
N PHE A 183 0.73 7.20 -28.18
CA PHE A 183 1.33 6.92 -29.48
C PHE A 183 0.22 6.63 -30.50
N HIS A 184 0.31 7.26 -31.66
CA HIS A 184 -0.66 7.07 -32.75
C HIS A 184 -0.11 6.06 -33.74
N LEU A 185 -0.63 4.82 -33.68
CA LEU A 185 -0.25 3.80 -34.65
C LEU A 185 -0.84 4.13 -36.03
N PRO A 186 -0.02 4.09 -37.09
CA PRO A 186 -0.53 4.10 -38.45
C PRO A 186 -1.27 2.80 -38.77
N ARG A 187 -1.80 2.70 -39.98
CA ARG A 187 -2.37 1.44 -40.49
C ARG A 187 -1.23 0.42 -40.70
N MET A 188 -1.19 -0.62 -39.88
CA MET A 188 -0.17 -1.68 -39.96
C MET A 188 -0.63 -2.87 -40.81
N LYS A 189 0.26 -3.41 -41.64
CA LYS A 189 0.07 -4.68 -42.36
C LYS A 189 0.41 -5.88 -41.45
N PRO A 190 0.06 -7.12 -41.83
CA PRO A 190 0.55 -8.32 -41.15
C PRO A 190 2.09 -8.36 -41.12
N GLY A 191 2.68 -8.55 -39.94
CA GLY A 191 4.14 -8.59 -39.77
C GLY A 191 4.86 -7.24 -39.66
N ASP A 192 4.18 -6.10 -39.86
CA ASP A 192 4.77 -4.78 -39.63
C ASP A 192 5.17 -4.61 -38.15
N VAL A 193 6.25 -3.86 -37.93
CA VAL A 193 6.75 -3.44 -36.61
C VAL A 193 6.73 -1.92 -36.55
N HIS A 194 6.25 -1.37 -35.44
CA HIS A 194 6.29 0.07 -35.13
C HIS A 194 7.01 0.26 -33.80
N GLU A 195 8.01 1.14 -33.77
CA GLU A 195 8.84 1.44 -32.61
C GLU A 195 8.74 2.93 -32.28
N ASP A 196 8.53 3.25 -31.00
CA ASP A 196 8.60 4.62 -30.48
C ASP A 196 9.44 4.66 -29.18
N VAL A 197 10.07 5.81 -28.93
CA VAL A 197 10.84 6.08 -27.71
C VAL A 197 10.26 7.29 -26.99
N PHE A 198 10.14 7.20 -25.67
CA PHE A 198 9.58 8.27 -24.83
C PHE A 198 10.46 8.58 -23.61
N ALA A 199 10.48 9.84 -23.21
CA ALA A 199 11.18 10.29 -22.01
C ALA A 199 10.30 10.08 -20.77
N ILE A 200 10.92 9.60 -19.68
CA ILE A 200 10.26 9.40 -18.39
C ILE A 200 10.74 10.52 -17.43
N PRO A 201 9.83 11.27 -16.78
CA PRO A 201 10.21 12.40 -15.93
C PRO A 201 10.86 11.95 -14.61
N THR A 202 12.11 12.31 -14.40
CA THR A 202 12.96 11.96 -13.24
C THR A 202 13.20 13.16 -12.30
N SER A 203 12.27 14.12 -12.24
CA SER A 203 12.47 15.42 -11.58
C SER A 203 12.60 15.36 -10.05
N ARG A 204 12.07 14.30 -9.42
CA ARG A 204 12.21 14.00 -7.98
C ARG A 204 12.37 12.50 -7.78
N ARG A 205 12.87 12.07 -6.62
CA ARG A 205 12.97 10.64 -6.30
C ARG A 205 11.55 10.05 -6.18
N THR A 206 11.35 8.83 -6.65
CA THR A 206 10.07 8.10 -6.59
C THR A 206 10.26 6.69 -7.16
N ILE A 207 9.31 5.79 -6.90
CA ILE A 207 9.17 4.52 -7.62
C ILE A 207 8.05 4.72 -8.65
N LEU A 208 8.40 4.82 -9.93
CA LEU A 208 7.47 5.02 -11.03
C LEU A 208 7.03 3.68 -11.61
N GLN A 209 5.72 3.45 -11.66
CA GLN A 209 5.13 2.40 -12.48
C GLN A 209 5.05 2.91 -13.93
N VAL A 210 5.69 2.21 -14.85
CA VAL A 210 5.68 2.48 -16.29
C VAL A 210 4.89 1.39 -16.99
N GLY A 211 3.86 1.77 -17.74
CA GLY A 211 2.83 0.85 -18.19
C GLY A 211 1.76 0.59 -17.11
N PRO A 212 0.95 -0.48 -17.24
CA PRO A 212 0.97 -1.43 -18.35
C PRO A 212 0.55 -0.76 -19.67
N VAL A 213 1.08 -1.24 -20.79
CA VAL A 213 0.68 -0.73 -22.12
C VAL A 213 -0.76 -1.11 -22.41
N ARG A 214 -1.56 -0.13 -22.88
CA ARG A 214 -2.96 -0.31 -23.24
C ARG A 214 -3.23 0.18 -24.66
N SER A 215 -3.94 -0.59 -25.47
CA SER A 215 -4.55 -0.06 -26.69
C SER A 215 -5.93 0.50 -26.38
N VAL A 216 -6.24 1.69 -26.88
CA VAL A 216 -7.51 2.36 -26.66
C VAL A 216 -8.25 2.57 -27.99
N ARG A 217 -9.54 2.23 -27.99
CA ARG A 217 -10.43 2.38 -29.14
C ARG A 217 -11.78 2.91 -28.67
N GLY A 218 -12.05 4.18 -28.98
CA GLY A 218 -13.39 4.76 -28.89
C GLY A 218 -14.16 4.60 -30.20
N ASP A 219 -15.48 4.64 -30.15
CA ASP A 219 -16.30 4.90 -31.35
C ASP A 219 -16.36 6.42 -31.65
N PRO A 220 -16.71 6.83 -32.89
CA PRO A 220 -16.74 8.24 -33.28
C PRO A 220 -17.74 9.13 -32.52
N VAL A 221 -18.74 8.55 -31.84
CA VAL A 221 -19.77 9.27 -31.08
C VAL A 221 -19.49 9.22 -29.57
N GLY A 222 -18.49 8.46 -29.14
CA GLY A 222 -18.05 8.39 -27.74
C GLY A 222 -18.97 7.63 -26.79
N LEU A 223 -19.88 6.80 -27.31
CA LEU A 223 -20.73 5.94 -26.47
C LEU A 223 -19.92 4.86 -25.75
N LEU A 224 -18.87 4.36 -26.40
CA LEU A 224 -18.11 3.19 -26.01
C LEU A 224 -16.60 3.46 -26.16
N ARG A 225 -15.81 3.17 -25.12
CA ARG A 225 -14.35 3.23 -25.12
C ARG A 225 -13.79 1.90 -24.60
N ARG A 226 -13.30 1.06 -25.51
CA ARG A 226 -12.66 -0.21 -25.15
C ARG A 226 -11.17 0.01 -24.91
N GLN A 227 -10.67 -0.47 -23.77
CA GLN A 227 -9.25 -0.57 -23.47
C GLN A 227 -8.84 -2.05 -23.43
N VAL A 228 -7.62 -2.37 -23.87
CA VAL A 228 -7.05 -3.72 -23.78
C VAL A 228 -5.62 -3.61 -23.26
N LYS A 229 -5.31 -4.32 -22.17
CA LYS A 229 -3.97 -4.43 -21.57
C LYS A 229 -3.13 -5.43 -22.38
N TRP A 230 -1.88 -5.07 -22.70
CA TRP A 230 -0.97 -5.92 -23.48
C TRP A 230 0.28 -6.37 -22.71
N THR A 231 0.81 -5.51 -21.83
CA THR A 231 1.98 -5.82 -20.98
C THR A 231 1.60 -5.72 -19.50
N ASP A 232 2.48 -6.18 -18.63
CA ASP A 232 2.49 -5.78 -17.22
C ASP A 232 3.23 -4.44 -17.02
N PRO A 233 3.02 -3.72 -15.90
CA PRO A 233 3.82 -2.55 -15.56
C PRO A 233 5.25 -2.95 -15.18
N VAL A 234 6.20 -2.05 -15.42
CA VAL A 234 7.60 -2.16 -15.03
C VAL A 234 7.92 -1.07 -14.01
N GLU A 235 8.63 -1.42 -12.95
CA GLU A 235 9.07 -0.47 -11.93
C GLU A 235 10.38 0.23 -12.33
N LEU A 236 10.34 1.56 -12.39
CA LEU A 236 11.50 2.43 -12.50
C LEU A 236 11.77 3.09 -11.15
N TYR A 237 12.94 2.80 -10.57
CA TYR A 237 13.39 3.41 -9.33
C TYR A 237 14.20 4.67 -9.64
N VAL A 238 13.69 5.84 -9.24
CA VAL A 238 14.40 7.12 -9.35
C VAL A 238 15.09 7.40 -8.02
N HIS A 239 16.38 7.07 -7.95
CA HIS A 239 17.24 7.17 -6.77
C HIS A 239 17.55 8.64 -6.39
N PRO A 240 17.64 8.98 -5.09
CA PRO A 240 18.09 10.30 -4.66
C PRO A 240 19.54 10.57 -5.12
N LYS A 241 19.88 11.85 -5.32
CA LYS A 241 21.27 12.25 -5.62
C LYS A 241 22.13 11.96 -4.38
N THR A 242 23.21 11.22 -4.54
CA THR A 242 24.15 10.94 -3.45
C THR A 242 25.54 11.48 -3.82
N VAL A 243 26.34 11.76 -2.79
CA VAL A 243 27.74 12.14 -2.92
C VAL A 243 28.61 11.07 -2.28
N GLN A 244 29.80 10.86 -2.83
CA GLN A 244 30.79 10.02 -2.19
C GLN A 244 31.48 10.82 -1.09
N LEU A 245 31.83 10.17 0.01
CA LEU A 245 32.58 10.76 1.12
C LEU A 245 34.05 10.37 0.95
N ASP A 246 34.96 11.33 1.17
CA ASP A 246 36.40 11.08 1.04
C ASP A 246 36.88 10.04 2.06
N GLU A 247 37.90 9.24 1.71
CA GLU A 247 38.52 8.19 2.55
C GLU A 247 39.20 8.70 3.85
N THR A 248 39.05 9.98 4.18
CA THR A 248 39.46 10.60 5.47
C THR A 248 38.30 10.90 6.43
N ALA A 249 37.04 10.79 5.99
CA ALA A 249 35.89 10.68 6.89
C ALA A 249 35.83 9.39 7.76
N PRO A 250 36.50 8.27 7.43
CA PRO A 250 36.50 7.06 8.24
C PRO A 250 37.05 7.18 9.66
N GLY A 251 37.70 8.27 10.10
CA GLY A 251 38.13 8.41 11.49
C GLY A 251 36.97 8.18 12.47
N LEU A 252 35.84 8.88 12.25
CA LEU A 252 34.59 8.77 13.01
C LEU A 252 33.91 7.39 12.88
N ILE A 253 34.18 6.67 11.79
CA ILE A 253 33.39 5.54 11.30
C ILE A 253 34.14 4.20 11.47
N ARG A 254 35.48 4.21 11.57
CA ARG A 254 36.36 3.08 11.87
C ARG A 254 36.86 3.07 13.32
N ASP A 255 36.90 4.20 14.04
CA ASP A 255 37.05 4.14 15.52
C ASP A 255 35.92 3.33 16.16
N LEU A 256 34.81 3.15 15.46
CA LEU A 256 33.69 2.29 15.82
C LEU A 256 34.05 0.80 15.89
N GLU A 257 35.12 0.35 15.23
CA GLU A 257 35.70 -0.99 15.45
C GLU A 257 36.60 -1.03 16.71
N GLY A 258 37.10 0.13 17.15
CA GLY A 258 37.99 0.28 18.31
C GLY A 258 37.28 0.68 19.61
N ILE A 259 36.06 1.21 19.57
CA ILE A 259 35.24 1.49 20.77
C ILE A 259 34.64 0.18 21.28
N THR A 260 35.49 -0.62 21.93
CA THR A 260 35.06 -1.62 22.89
C THR A 260 34.38 -0.89 24.05
N THR A 261 33.05 -0.93 24.14
CA THR A 261 32.36 -0.57 25.38
C THR A 261 32.93 -1.41 26.50
N ARG A 262 33.38 -0.78 27.60
CA ARG A 262 33.90 -1.47 28.80
C ARG A 262 32.81 -2.20 29.62
N ASP A 263 31.77 -2.69 28.95
CA ASP A 263 30.74 -3.56 29.51
C ASP A 263 31.31 -4.98 29.62
N LEU A 264 32.12 -5.16 30.67
CA LEU A 264 32.79 -6.40 31.01
C LEU A 264 31.73 -7.47 31.35
N THR A 265 31.57 -8.44 30.45
CA THR A 265 30.55 -9.48 30.56
C THR A 265 31.22 -10.84 30.69
N ASN A 266 30.61 -11.77 31.43
CA ASN A 266 31.12 -13.15 31.56
C ASN A 266 30.87 -14.01 30.27
N SER A 267 30.65 -13.36 29.12
CA SER A 267 30.44 -13.92 27.77
C SER A 267 30.49 -12.75 26.76
N ASP A 268 31.11 -12.82 25.58
CA ASP A 268 31.69 -13.96 24.86
C ASP A 268 32.80 -13.48 23.88
N ILE A 269 33.55 -14.43 23.31
CA ILE A 269 34.45 -14.32 22.13
C ILE A 269 35.86 -13.71 22.34
N ALA A 270 36.07 -12.61 23.08
CA ALA A 270 37.40 -12.01 23.23
C ALA A 270 37.97 -12.08 24.66
N PHE A 271 39.08 -12.81 24.86
CA PHE A 271 39.80 -12.84 26.16
C PHE A 271 40.55 -11.52 26.38
N HIS A 272 40.18 -10.78 27.44
CA HIS A 272 40.80 -9.50 27.78
C HIS A 272 41.78 -9.63 28.95
N ALA A 273 41.34 -10.18 30.08
CA ALA A 273 42.13 -10.21 31.32
C ALA A 273 41.81 -11.42 32.21
N LEU A 274 42.65 -11.59 33.24
CA LEU A 274 42.39 -12.47 34.38
C LEU A 274 42.10 -11.60 35.61
N ARG A 275 41.00 -11.88 36.31
CA ARG A 275 40.69 -11.26 37.61
C ARG A 275 40.41 -12.32 38.66
N ASP A 276 40.45 -11.94 39.94
CA ASP A 276 40.00 -12.83 41.02
C ASP A 276 38.51 -13.17 40.89
N TYR A 277 38.18 -14.40 41.26
CA TYR A 277 36.83 -14.94 41.31
C TYR A 277 36.01 -14.25 42.40
N VAL A 278 34.80 -13.79 42.04
CA VAL A 278 33.81 -13.27 42.98
C VAL A 278 32.63 -14.25 43.06
N ALA A 279 32.05 -14.40 44.24
CA ALA A 279 30.88 -15.26 44.44
C ALA A 279 29.71 -14.80 43.55
N GLY A 280 29.37 -15.60 42.54
CA GLY A 280 28.41 -15.27 41.49
C GLY A 280 28.96 -15.48 40.07
N ASP A 281 30.28 -15.55 39.91
CA ASP A 281 30.92 -15.87 38.62
C ASP A 281 30.69 -17.33 38.19
N ASP A 282 30.50 -17.55 36.88
CA ASP A 282 30.37 -18.91 36.35
C ASP A 282 31.71 -19.64 36.42
N ARG A 283 31.70 -20.75 37.16
CA ARG A 283 32.83 -21.66 37.38
C ARG A 283 33.42 -22.22 36.08
N ARG A 284 32.68 -22.22 34.96
CA ARG A 284 33.16 -22.62 33.63
C ARG A 284 34.30 -21.73 33.10
N TYR A 285 34.38 -20.48 33.55
CA TYR A 285 35.40 -19.52 33.12
C TYR A 285 36.62 -19.43 34.04
N ILE A 286 36.71 -20.29 35.06
CA ILE A 286 37.88 -20.38 35.94
C ILE A 286 39.12 -20.81 35.13
N HIS A 287 40.19 -20.03 35.23
CA HIS A 287 41.45 -20.32 34.56
C HIS A 287 42.38 -21.15 35.45
N TRP A 288 42.10 -22.45 35.53
CA TRP A 288 42.80 -23.41 36.40
C TRP A 288 44.33 -23.32 36.37
N LYS A 289 44.95 -23.06 35.21
CA LYS A 289 46.41 -22.93 35.07
C LYS A 289 46.98 -21.67 35.74
N SER A 290 46.23 -20.56 35.78
CA SER A 290 46.62 -19.39 36.57
C SER A 290 46.30 -19.61 38.05
N SER A 291 45.12 -20.13 38.38
CA SER A 291 44.73 -20.39 39.77
C SER A 291 45.69 -21.33 40.51
N ALA A 292 46.20 -22.35 39.83
CA ALA A 292 47.21 -23.26 40.38
C ALA A 292 48.59 -22.59 40.61
N ARG A 293 48.85 -21.42 40.00
CA ARG A 293 50.09 -20.66 40.16
C ARG A 293 49.95 -19.55 41.22
N THR A 294 48.82 -18.84 41.23
CA THR A 294 48.59 -17.72 42.17
C THR A 294 48.02 -18.16 43.51
N GLY A 295 47.45 -19.36 43.61
CA GLY A 295 46.77 -19.86 44.82
C GLY A 295 45.34 -19.34 45.01
N THR A 296 44.93 -18.30 44.27
CA THR A 296 43.56 -17.76 44.24
C THR A 296 42.79 -18.26 43.00
N LEU A 297 41.47 -18.40 43.12
CA LEU A 297 40.63 -18.69 41.96
C LEU A 297 40.60 -17.46 41.04
N MET A 298 40.96 -17.64 39.78
CA MET A 298 41.03 -16.58 38.78
C MET A 298 40.06 -16.91 37.64
N VAL A 299 39.33 -15.90 37.16
CA VAL A 299 38.31 -16.03 36.11
C VAL A 299 38.79 -15.31 34.86
N ARG A 300 38.54 -15.90 33.69
CA ARG A 300 38.70 -15.24 32.40
C ARG A 300 37.65 -14.14 32.26
N GLN A 301 38.09 -12.91 32.11
CA GLN A 301 37.23 -11.78 31.82
C GLN A 301 37.20 -11.55 30.31
N PHE A 302 35.99 -11.48 29.75
CA PHE A 302 35.76 -11.24 28.34
C PHE A 302 35.32 -9.80 28.11
N GLU A 303 35.81 -9.18 27.05
CA GLU A 303 35.22 -7.94 26.54
C GLU A 303 34.10 -8.30 25.57
N GLN A 304 32.94 -7.65 25.72
CA GLN A 304 31.89 -7.75 24.72
C GLN A 304 32.31 -6.91 23.51
N THR A 305 32.83 -7.55 22.46
CA THR A 305 33.02 -6.92 21.15
C THR A 305 31.64 -6.63 20.53
N ARG A 306 30.98 -5.56 20.97
CA ARG A 306 29.85 -5.02 20.24
C ARG A 306 30.37 -4.50 18.91
N ARG A 307 29.92 -5.10 17.81
CA ARG A 307 30.00 -4.44 16.50
C ARG A 307 29.27 -3.12 16.64
N SER A 308 29.94 -2.02 16.35
CA SER A 308 29.30 -0.71 16.47
C SER A 308 28.23 -0.55 15.40
N VAL A 309 26.99 -0.48 15.84
CA VAL A 309 25.84 -0.25 14.96
C VAL A 309 25.69 1.25 14.72
N LEU A 310 25.58 1.64 13.46
CA LEU A 310 25.27 3.00 13.01
C LEU A 310 23.77 3.11 12.74
N ALA A 311 23.05 3.90 13.53
CA ALA A 311 21.64 4.20 13.29
C ALA A 311 21.49 5.54 12.53
N LEU A 312 20.97 5.49 11.31
CA LEU A 312 20.61 6.65 10.49
C LEU A 312 19.11 6.89 10.60
N GLY A 313 18.71 7.96 11.30
CA GLY A 313 17.32 8.33 11.53
C GLY A 313 16.84 9.44 10.59
N LEU A 314 15.66 9.28 9.99
CA LEU A 314 15.03 10.30 9.14
C LEU A 314 13.61 10.64 9.64
N SER A 315 13.35 11.92 9.89
CA SER A 315 11.97 12.37 10.08
C SER A 315 11.22 12.37 8.76
N THR A 316 9.99 11.85 8.77
CA THR A 316 9.07 11.89 7.62
C THR A 316 7.82 12.75 7.90
N SER A 317 7.80 13.48 9.01
CA SER A 317 6.76 14.47 9.33
C SER A 317 6.95 15.74 8.49
N PRO A 318 5.94 16.21 7.74
CA PRO A 318 6.00 17.50 7.05
C PRO A 318 6.26 18.69 7.99
N ASP A 319 5.78 18.63 9.22
CA ASP A 319 5.95 19.70 10.23
C ASP A 319 7.42 19.93 10.63
N ASP A 320 8.31 18.97 10.34
CA ASP A 320 9.73 19.02 10.70
C ASP A 320 10.60 19.67 9.61
N TYR A 321 10.00 20.17 8.51
CA TYR A 321 10.68 20.77 7.37
C TYR A 321 10.00 22.09 6.95
N ALA A 322 10.79 23.11 6.58
CA ALA A 322 10.25 24.40 6.14
C ALA A 322 9.97 24.45 4.62
N ASP A 323 10.74 23.70 3.84
CA ASP A 323 10.59 23.58 2.39
C ASP A 323 10.68 22.09 1.97
N PRO A 324 9.83 21.57 1.08
CA PRO A 324 9.91 20.18 0.61
C PRO A 324 11.28 19.76 0.04
N ALA A 325 12.08 20.70 -0.47
CA ALA A 325 13.44 20.45 -0.92
C ALA A 325 14.42 20.07 0.22
N GLU A 326 14.13 20.48 1.45
CA GLU A 326 14.92 20.08 2.64
C GLU A 326 14.79 18.57 2.90
N PHE A 327 13.61 17.98 2.68
CA PHE A 327 13.38 16.55 2.82
C PHE A 327 14.04 15.72 1.71
N GLU A 328 13.96 16.19 0.45
CA GLU A 328 14.70 15.60 -0.66
C GLU A 328 16.22 15.63 -0.40
N THR A 329 16.72 16.70 0.22
CA THR A 329 18.14 16.86 0.60
C THR A 329 18.52 16.02 1.83
N ALA A 330 17.64 15.89 2.84
CA ALA A 330 17.85 15.02 4.00
C ALA A 330 17.97 13.54 3.60
N ILE A 331 17.17 13.09 2.62
CA ILE A 331 17.24 11.73 2.07
C ILE A 331 18.48 11.55 1.18
N SER A 332 18.90 12.60 0.48
CA SER A 332 20.16 12.62 -0.28
C SER A 332 21.38 12.49 0.65
N ILE A 333 21.36 13.16 1.81
CA ILE A 333 22.36 13.02 2.88
C ILE A 333 22.32 11.62 3.48
N LEU A 334 21.14 11.10 3.84
CA LEU A 334 21.01 9.74 4.39
C LEU A 334 21.54 8.69 3.44
N GLY A 335 21.15 8.78 2.16
CA GLY A 335 21.61 7.87 1.11
C GLY A 335 23.14 7.91 0.97
N SER A 336 23.74 9.09 1.05
CA SER A 336 25.21 9.24 0.97
C SER A 336 25.91 8.61 2.19
N LEU A 337 25.42 8.86 3.41
CA LEU A 337 25.95 8.28 4.64
C LEU A 337 25.78 6.76 4.68
N GLY A 338 24.59 6.26 4.33
CA GLY A 338 24.30 4.82 4.32
C GLY A 338 25.03 4.07 3.19
N LEU A 339 25.23 4.69 2.02
CA LEU A 339 26.11 4.12 0.99
C LEU A 339 27.55 4.00 1.47
N GLN A 340 28.07 5.01 2.18
CA GLN A 340 29.41 4.95 2.76
C GLN A 340 29.50 3.84 3.81
N ALA A 341 28.55 3.78 4.74
CA ALA A 341 28.50 2.74 5.77
C ALA A 341 28.46 1.31 5.20
N VAL A 342 27.69 1.09 4.11
CA VAL A 342 27.67 -0.21 3.42
C VAL A 342 28.98 -0.51 2.69
N ARG A 343 29.68 0.50 2.16
CA ARG A 343 31.01 0.33 1.54
C ARG A 343 32.10 0.02 2.56
N ASP A 344 31.99 0.60 3.76
CA ASP A 344 32.86 0.34 4.91
C ASP A 344 32.42 -0.92 5.71
N GLU A 345 31.56 -1.77 5.14
CA GLU A 345 31.05 -3.05 5.71
C GLU A 345 30.43 -2.95 7.12
N MET A 346 29.94 -1.77 7.50
CA MET A 346 29.34 -1.51 8.81
C MET A 346 27.97 -2.20 8.99
N ASP A 347 27.63 -2.47 10.25
CA ASP A 347 26.26 -2.74 10.65
C ASP A 347 25.47 -1.42 10.69
N VAL A 348 24.76 -1.12 9.60
CA VAL A 348 23.98 0.12 9.44
C VAL A 348 22.48 -0.15 9.43
N VAL A 349 21.80 0.54 10.33
CA VAL A 349 20.34 0.55 10.44
C VAL A 349 19.82 1.88 9.92
N VAL A 350 18.88 1.84 8.99
CA VAL A 350 18.19 3.05 8.50
C VAL A 350 16.77 3.05 9.04
N GLN A 351 16.44 4.03 9.88
CA GLN A 351 15.15 4.12 10.55
C GLN A 351 14.38 5.36 10.09
N THR A 352 13.15 5.15 9.62
CA THR A 352 12.14 6.20 9.54
C THR A 352 11.22 6.12 10.76
N SER A 353 10.39 7.13 10.97
CA SER A 353 9.33 7.12 11.98
C SER A 353 8.42 5.87 11.92
N ARG A 354 8.13 5.32 10.73
CA ARG A 354 7.25 4.14 10.57
C ARG A 354 7.97 2.80 10.52
N GLN A 355 9.14 2.76 9.90
CA GLN A 355 9.77 1.52 9.47
C GLN A 355 11.28 1.62 9.38
N THR A 356 11.95 0.50 9.66
CA THR A 356 13.33 0.28 9.29
C THR A 356 13.42 0.00 7.79
N LEU A 357 14.28 0.71 7.07
CA LEU A 357 14.52 0.52 5.64
C LEU A 357 15.63 -0.53 5.41
N PRO A 358 15.54 -1.37 4.36
CA PRO A 358 16.52 -2.42 4.11
C PRO A 358 17.87 -1.85 3.62
N ALA A 359 18.84 -1.73 4.52
CA ALA A 359 20.18 -1.20 4.24
C ALA A 359 21.23 -2.25 3.83
N THR A 360 20.88 -3.55 3.79
CA THR A 360 21.81 -4.69 3.51
C THR A 360 22.73 -4.57 2.29
N THR A 361 22.37 -3.75 1.30
CA THR A 361 23.24 -3.38 0.17
C THR A 361 22.90 -1.95 -0.25
N GLY A 362 23.87 -1.22 -0.82
CA GLY A 362 23.64 0.14 -1.30
C GLY A 362 22.49 0.23 -2.32
N LYS A 363 22.34 -0.79 -3.17
CA LYS A 363 21.22 -0.91 -4.11
C LYS A 363 19.86 -0.98 -3.40
N ARG A 364 19.72 -1.85 -2.38
CA ARG A 364 18.47 -1.97 -1.60
C ARG A 364 18.16 -0.71 -0.80
N LEU A 365 19.19 -0.07 -0.26
CA LEU A 365 19.05 1.21 0.44
C LEU A 365 18.46 2.28 -0.49
N LEU A 366 19.06 2.49 -1.67
CA LEU A 366 18.58 3.50 -2.62
C LEU A 366 17.20 3.15 -3.20
N ASP A 367 16.94 1.87 -3.51
CA ASP A 367 15.62 1.40 -3.93
C ASP A 367 14.55 1.74 -2.86
N ALA A 368 14.85 1.51 -1.57
CA ALA A 368 13.94 1.84 -0.47
C ALA A 368 13.77 3.36 -0.26
N LEU A 369 14.86 4.14 -0.31
CA LEU A 369 14.81 5.61 -0.17
C LEU A 369 14.01 6.29 -1.30
N SER A 370 13.97 5.67 -2.48
CA SER A 370 13.13 6.12 -3.60
C SER A 370 11.64 6.03 -3.29
N GLY A 371 11.23 5.07 -2.45
CA GLY A 371 9.85 4.88 -2.00
C GLY A 371 9.45 5.63 -0.73
N VAL A 372 10.37 6.37 -0.08
CA VAL A 372 10.06 7.14 1.13
C VAL A 372 9.22 8.37 0.76
N GLU A 373 7.99 8.43 1.26
CA GLU A 373 7.10 9.59 1.16
C GLU A 373 6.84 10.20 2.54
N TRP A 374 6.12 11.33 2.56
CA TRP A 374 5.67 11.99 3.79
C TRP A 374 4.71 11.12 4.59
N SER A 375 4.84 11.16 5.92
CA SER A 375 3.95 10.49 6.84
C SER A 375 2.86 11.45 7.37
N PRO A 376 1.57 11.21 7.08
CA PRO A 376 0.53 12.23 7.28
C PRO A 376 -0.02 12.40 8.70
N ARG A 377 0.63 11.90 9.77
CA ARG A 377 0.42 12.25 11.23
C ARG A 377 1.23 11.34 12.18
N HIS A 378 1.57 11.88 13.37
CA HIS A 378 2.19 11.23 14.55
C HIS A 378 3.65 10.76 14.43
N ASP A 379 4.38 11.28 13.45
CA ASP A 379 5.69 10.77 13.04
C ASP A 379 6.80 11.81 13.21
N ARG A 380 6.77 12.59 14.30
CA ARG A 380 7.66 13.74 14.49
C ARG A 380 9.05 13.32 14.94
N PHE A 381 9.99 14.26 14.89
CA PHE A 381 11.40 14.08 15.23
C PHE A 381 11.65 13.39 16.58
N LEU A 382 10.83 13.65 17.60
CA LEU A 382 10.93 12.99 18.90
C LEU A 382 10.44 11.54 18.87
N ASP A 383 9.42 11.23 18.07
CA ASP A 383 8.85 9.89 17.92
C ASP A 383 9.83 8.97 17.18
N LEU A 384 10.50 9.49 16.14
CA LEU A 384 11.67 8.86 15.50
C LEU A 384 12.77 8.55 16.53
N SER A 385 13.12 9.53 17.37
CA SER A 385 14.18 9.38 18.37
C SER A 385 13.84 8.31 19.42
N ALA A 386 12.58 8.29 19.90
CA ALA A 386 12.07 7.25 20.80
C ALA A 386 12.08 5.86 20.13
N THR A 387 11.69 5.78 18.85
CA THR A 387 11.68 4.53 18.08
C THR A 387 13.09 3.97 17.92
N ILE A 388 14.09 4.82 17.63
CA ILE A 388 15.50 4.42 17.56
C ILE A 388 15.99 3.95 18.94
N ALA A 389 15.67 4.67 20.01
CA ALA A 389 16.05 4.27 21.36
C ALA A 389 15.45 2.91 21.77
N GLN A 390 14.21 2.62 21.35
CA GLN A 390 13.51 1.37 21.68
C GLN A 390 13.99 0.19 20.82
N GLN A 391 14.14 0.37 19.51
CA GLN A 391 14.45 -0.71 18.57
C GLN A 391 15.95 -0.96 18.42
N HIS A 392 16.77 0.10 18.56
CA HIS A 392 18.19 0.11 18.22
C HIS A 392 19.04 0.63 19.39
N ALA A 393 18.69 0.22 20.62
CA ALA A 393 19.36 0.60 21.86
C ALA A 393 20.88 0.27 21.90
N GLY A 394 21.34 -0.63 21.04
CA GLY A 394 22.75 -1.00 20.88
C GLY A 394 23.56 -0.11 19.92
N ALA A 395 22.97 0.94 19.33
CA ALA A 395 23.67 1.82 18.39
C ALA A 395 24.77 2.66 19.08
N SER A 396 26.01 2.55 18.57
CA SER A 396 27.16 3.34 19.04
C SER A 396 27.11 4.78 18.52
N VAL A 397 26.61 4.96 17.30
CA VAL A 397 26.42 6.27 16.65
C VAL A 397 25.00 6.39 16.14
N ILE A 398 24.39 7.54 16.41
CA ILE A 398 23.03 7.86 15.97
C ILE A 398 23.07 9.18 15.20
N MET A 399 22.81 9.12 13.90
CA MET A 399 22.72 10.30 13.04
C MET A 399 21.26 10.58 12.71
N LEU A 400 20.67 11.61 13.32
CA LEU A 400 19.28 12.02 13.07
C LEU A 400 19.23 13.08 11.96
N HIS A 401 18.19 13.08 11.12
CA HIS A 401 18.03 14.01 10.01
C HIS A 401 16.62 14.62 9.99
N ALA A 402 16.55 15.95 9.90
CA ALA A 402 15.32 16.73 9.80
C ALA A 402 15.55 18.05 9.06
N GLY A 403 14.49 18.83 8.82
CA GLY A 403 14.56 20.15 8.17
C GLY A 403 14.63 21.31 9.16
N ALA A 404 14.49 22.53 8.64
CA ALA A 404 14.72 23.75 9.38
C ALA A 404 13.71 24.03 10.51
N ALA A 405 12.53 23.39 10.48
CA ALA A 405 11.49 23.58 11.48
C ALA A 405 11.77 22.87 12.82
N VAL A 406 12.73 21.92 12.86
CA VAL A 406 13.15 21.30 14.13
C VAL A 406 14.09 22.22 14.88
N GLU A 407 13.55 22.93 15.87
CA GLU A 407 14.32 23.81 16.74
C GLU A 407 15.44 23.07 17.50
N PRO A 408 16.58 23.73 17.79
CA PRO A 408 17.65 23.16 18.62
C PRO A 408 17.19 22.65 20.00
N ALA A 409 16.10 23.21 20.55
CA ALA A 409 15.50 22.72 21.80
C ALA A 409 14.91 21.30 21.67
N LEU A 410 14.31 20.97 20.52
CA LEU A 410 13.82 19.63 20.22
C LEU A 410 14.99 18.65 20.00
N VAL A 411 16.10 19.09 19.41
CA VAL A 411 17.33 18.28 19.29
C VAL A 411 17.89 17.90 20.67
N ARG A 412 17.97 18.86 21.62
CA ARG A 412 18.36 18.53 23.01
C ARG A 412 17.39 17.56 23.68
N ARG A 413 16.07 17.68 23.40
CA ARG A 413 15.07 16.77 23.95
C ARG A 413 15.17 15.37 23.35
N ALA A 414 15.43 15.24 22.05
CA ALA A 414 15.72 13.97 21.39
C ALA A 414 16.92 13.26 22.06
N ARG A 415 18.00 13.98 22.37
CA ARG A 415 19.18 13.44 23.07
C ARG A 415 18.85 12.77 24.41
N THR A 416 17.85 13.26 25.14
CA THR A 416 17.41 12.65 26.42
C THR A 416 16.63 11.34 26.26
N LEU A 417 16.16 11.04 25.05
CA LEU A 417 15.49 9.76 24.73
C LEU A 417 16.50 8.70 24.25
N LEU A 418 17.60 9.13 23.63
CA LEU A 418 18.61 8.24 23.05
C LEU A 418 19.56 7.65 24.10
N PRO A 419 20.17 6.46 23.85
CA PRO A 419 21.11 5.84 24.77
C PRO A 419 22.22 6.79 25.24
N ALA A 420 22.52 6.78 26.54
CA ALA A 420 23.50 7.69 27.13
C ALA A 420 24.91 7.53 26.52
N GLN A 421 25.28 6.30 26.17
CA GLN A 421 26.59 5.95 25.60
C GLN A 421 26.74 6.24 24.10
N ALA A 422 25.64 6.51 23.38
CA ALA A 422 25.68 6.72 21.93
C ALA A 422 26.17 8.13 21.57
N ARG A 423 27.07 8.24 20.59
CA ARG A 423 27.46 9.54 19.99
C ARG A 423 26.34 9.99 19.06
N VAL A 424 25.70 11.12 19.37
CA VAL A 424 24.56 11.65 18.62
C VAL A 424 25.00 12.81 17.73
N ILE A 425 24.68 12.73 16.44
CA ILE A 425 24.89 13.80 15.46
C ILE A 425 23.52 14.14 14.86
N ALA A 426 23.12 15.40 14.91
CA ALA A 426 21.87 15.85 14.34
C ALA A 426 22.14 16.68 13.09
N PHE A 427 21.56 16.28 11.96
CA PHE A 427 21.61 17.00 10.69
C PHE A 427 20.31 17.77 10.51
N THR A 428 20.41 19.11 10.58
CA THR A 428 19.33 20.03 10.24
C THR A 428 19.58 20.55 8.83
N VAL A 429 18.72 20.15 7.90
CA VAL A 429 18.76 20.66 6.53
C VAL A 429 18.03 22.00 6.48
N VAL A 430 18.72 23.04 6.04
CA VAL A 430 18.16 24.39 5.91
C VAL A 430 18.49 24.88 4.51
N LYS A 431 17.47 25.07 3.68
CA LYS A 431 17.64 25.42 2.27
C LYS A 431 18.55 26.65 2.09
N ASP A 432 19.51 26.54 1.17
CA ASP A 432 20.53 27.56 0.84
C ASP A 432 21.43 28.04 2.02
N ALA A 433 21.40 27.34 3.16
CA ALA A 433 22.27 27.67 4.30
C ALA A 433 23.72 27.22 4.07
N LYS A 434 24.67 28.05 4.50
CA LYS A 434 26.10 27.67 4.52
C LYS A 434 26.32 26.53 5.53
N PRO A 435 27.14 25.52 5.22
CA PRO A 435 27.41 24.41 6.12
C PRO A 435 28.05 24.88 7.43
N ARG A 436 27.54 24.39 8.56
CA ARG A 436 28.04 24.68 9.92
C ARG A 436 27.99 23.42 10.78
N LEU A 437 28.91 23.33 11.72
CA LEU A 437 28.93 22.30 12.76
C LEU A 437 29.08 23.00 14.11
N GLN A 438 28.18 22.72 15.06
CA GLN A 438 28.20 23.34 16.39
C GLN A 438 27.80 22.33 17.48
N PRO A 439 28.49 22.28 18.62
CA PRO A 439 28.08 21.44 19.75
C PRO A 439 26.86 22.07 20.46
N ILE A 440 25.90 21.23 20.86
CA ILE A 440 24.71 21.62 21.63
C ILE A 440 24.52 20.62 22.77
N GLY A 441 25.27 20.83 23.86
CA GLY A 441 25.47 19.79 24.88
C GLY A 441 26.14 18.58 24.25
N ASP A 442 25.63 17.38 24.56
CA ASP A 442 26.18 16.10 24.09
C ASP A 442 25.74 15.71 22.66
N VAL A 443 25.47 16.70 21.79
CA VAL A 443 25.07 16.51 20.39
C VAL A 443 25.88 17.44 19.50
N SER A 444 26.47 16.90 18.43
CA SER A 444 26.99 17.73 17.33
C SER A 444 25.84 18.06 16.36
N LEU A 445 25.44 19.34 16.28
CA LEU A 445 24.47 19.82 15.30
C LEU A 445 25.17 20.26 14.02
N ALA A 446 24.89 19.56 12.93
CA ALA A 446 25.31 19.85 11.57
C ALA A 446 24.18 20.58 10.82
N THR A 447 24.40 21.82 10.39
CA THR A 447 23.51 22.52 9.46
C THR A 447 24.03 22.36 8.04
N ILE A 448 23.18 21.92 7.09
CA ILE A 448 23.55 21.69 5.69
C ILE A 448 22.50 22.30 4.75
N GLY A 449 22.95 23.02 3.71
CA GLY A 449 22.06 23.54 2.65
C GLY A 449 21.99 22.67 1.40
N SER A 450 23.07 21.96 1.06
CA SER A 450 23.12 21.05 -0.09
C SER A 450 23.85 19.75 0.28
N VAL A 451 23.43 18.63 -0.33
CA VAL A 451 24.15 17.34 -0.21
C VAL A 451 25.63 17.45 -0.62
N SER A 452 25.99 18.38 -1.51
CA SER A 452 27.38 18.66 -1.90
C SER A 452 28.26 19.16 -0.76
N ASP A 453 27.70 19.72 0.31
CA ASP A 453 28.46 20.20 1.47
C ASP A 453 28.79 19.08 2.47
N LEU A 454 28.13 17.92 2.36
CA LEU A 454 28.27 16.82 3.31
C LEU A 454 29.73 16.34 3.50
N PRO A 455 30.58 16.16 2.47
CA PRO A 455 31.98 15.75 2.66
C PRO A 455 32.81 16.77 3.46
N ARG A 456 32.45 18.06 3.39
CA ARG A 456 33.10 19.12 4.18
C ARG A 456 32.66 19.07 5.64
N VAL A 457 31.37 18.84 5.90
CA VAL A 457 30.84 18.73 7.26
C VAL A 457 31.36 17.47 7.94
N MET A 458 31.37 16.32 7.26
CA MET A 458 31.87 15.06 7.83
C MET A 458 33.34 15.13 8.25
N ARG A 459 34.19 15.82 7.49
CA ARG A 459 35.58 16.11 7.91
C ARG A 459 35.64 16.94 9.19
N GLY A 460 34.70 17.86 9.40
CA GLY A 460 34.58 18.61 10.66
C GLY A 460 34.13 17.73 11.84
N VAL A 461 33.23 16.77 11.61
CA VAL A 461 32.76 15.84 12.66
C VAL A 461 33.88 14.86 13.05
N ALA A 462 34.70 14.40 12.11
CA ALA A 462 35.83 13.50 12.39
C ALA A 462 37.01 14.17 13.14
N LEU A 463 37.00 15.49 13.29
CA LEU A 463 37.97 16.26 14.09
C LEU A 463 37.45 16.63 15.49
N GLN A 464 36.24 16.17 15.86
CA GLN A 464 35.61 16.30 17.18
C GLN A 464 35.58 14.95 17.90
#